data_AF-F8PGN8-F1
#
_entry.id   AF-F8PGN8-F1
#
_cell.length_a   1.000
_cell.length_b   1.000
_cell.length_c   1.000
_cell.angle_alpha   90.00
_cell.angle_beta   90.00
_cell.angle_gamma   90.00
#
_symmetry.space_group_name_H-M   'P 1'
#
loop_
_entity.id
_entity.type
_entity.pdbx_description
1 polymer ?
#
loop_
_entity_poly.entity_id
_entity_poly.type
_entity_poly.pdbx_seq_one_letter_code
_entity_poly.pdbx_strand_id
1 'polypeptide(L)'
;FSNSKSAYPVYLTLGNIPRAIWCKPSQHACILIGYLSHLFHESMQIIIEPLKSAGIEGINITGGYGAIRRVHTILACYVAD
;
A
#
# COMPACT_ATOMS: atom_id res chain seq x y z
N PHE A 1 15.31 -14.88 -9.49
CA PHE A 1 15.77 -13.58 -8.98
C PHE A 1 17.21 -13.31 -9.44
N SER A 2 17.41 -12.93 -10.70
CA SER A 2 18.74 -12.68 -11.27
C SER A 2 18.69 -11.46 -12.18
N ASN A 3 18.52 -10.28 -11.59
CA ASN A 3 18.79 -9.02 -12.26
C ASN A 3 19.00 -7.96 -11.17
N SER A 4 20.10 -7.22 -11.21
CA SER A 4 20.55 -6.25 -10.21
C SER A 4 19.65 -5.00 -10.18
N LYS A 5 18.39 -5.16 -9.78
CA LYS A 5 17.40 -4.09 -9.64
C LYS A 5 17.39 -3.59 -8.20
N SER A 6 17.67 -2.32 -8.00
CA SER A 6 17.59 -1.69 -6.68
C SER A 6 16.12 -1.46 -6.32
N ALA A 7 15.68 -2.08 -5.23
CA ALA A 7 14.32 -2.00 -4.74
C ALA A 7 14.24 -1.10 -3.50
N TYR A 8 13.25 -0.20 -3.46
CA TYR A 8 13.04 0.71 -2.34
C TYR A 8 11.67 0.43 -1.70
N PRO A 9 11.62 0.12 -0.40
CA PRO A 9 10.34 -0.10 0.28
C PRO A 9 9.61 1.22 0.49
N VAL A 10 8.32 1.25 0.18
CA VAL A 10 7.41 2.33 0.56
C VAL A 10 6.55 1.82 1.71
N TYR A 11 6.68 2.45 2.88
CA TYR A 11 5.95 2.06 4.09
C TYR A 11 4.57 2.71 4.12
N LEU A 12 3.53 1.89 4.25
CA LEU A 12 2.15 2.31 4.50
C LEU A 12 1.70 1.76 5.85
N THR A 13 1.12 2.62 6.69
CA THR A 13 0.52 2.23 7.98
C THR A 13 -0.97 1.99 7.79
N LEU A 14 -1.39 0.73 7.81
CA LEU A 14 -2.81 0.36 7.85
C LEU A 14 -3.28 0.46 9.31
N GLY A 15 -3.92 1.58 9.65
CA GLY A 15 -4.42 1.85 11.00
C GLY A 15 -5.38 0.76 11.49
N ASN A 16 -5.18 0.37 12.76
CA ASN A 16 -5.90 -0.70 13.43
C ASN A 16 -7.42 -0.44 13.51
N ILE A 17 -8.23 -1.40 13.06
CA ILE A 17 -9.67 -1.41 13.26
C ILE A 17 -9.90 -1.87 14.71
N PRO A 18 -10.39 -1.01 15.62
CA PRO A 18 -10.43 -1.31 17.04
C PRO A 18 -11.19 -2.61 17.32
N ARG A 19 -10.60 -3.48 18.13
CA ARG A 19 -11.09 -4.83 18.46
C ARG A 19 -12.55 -4.85 18.98
N ALA A 20 -13.04 -3.74 19.52
CA ALA A 20 -14.44 -3.59 19.92
C ALA A 20 -15.43 -3.72 18.75
N ILE A 21 -15.04 -3.29 17.54
CA ILE A 21 -15.82 -3.46 16.30
C ILE A 21 -15.92 -4.95 15.92
N TRP A 22 -14.92 -5.76 16.28
CA TRP A 22 -14.86 -7.18 15.94
C TRP A 22 -15.72 -8.07 16.85
N CYS A 23 -16.13 -7.61 18.03
CA CYS A 23 -16.68 -8.52 19.01
C CYS A 23 -18.21 -8.73 18.97
N LYS A 24 -19.02 -7.91 18.28
CA LYS A 24 -20.48 -8.13 18.14
C LYS A 24 -21.10 -7.43 16.91
N PRO A 25 -20.88 -7.89 15.67
CA PRO A 25 -21.57 -7.30 14.53
C PRO A 25 -23.02 -7.82 14.43
N SER A 26 -23.98 -6.90 14.44
CA SER A 26 -25.36 -7.19 13.98
C SER A 26 -25.38 -7.33 12.44
N GLN A 27 -26.41 -7.95 11.85
CA GLN A 27 -26.51 -8.08 10.39
C GLN A 27 -26.34 -6.73 9.65
N HIS A 28 -26.98 -5.66 10.14
CA HIS A 28 -26.84 -4.30 9.59
C HIS A 28 -25.42 -3.73 9.77
N ALA A 29 -24.76 -4.03 10.90
CA ALA A 29 -23.37 -3.62 11.11
C ALA A 29 -22.41 -4.37 10.18
N CYS A 30 -22.63 -5.66 9.92
CA CYS A 30 -21.85 -6.42 8.92
C CYS A 30 -21.97 -5.81 7.52
N ILE A 31 -23.17 -5.40 7.11
CA ILE A 31 -23.39 -4.71 5.83
C ILE A 31 -22.61 -3.39 5.79
N LEU A 32 -22.72 -2.56 6.84
CA LEU A 32 -22.00 -1.28 6.93
C LEU A 32 -20.47 -1.45 6.91
N ILE A 33 -19.94 -2.44 7.63
CA ILE A 33 -18.51 -2.78 7.63
C ILE A 33 -18.07 -3.25 6.24
N GLY A 34 -18.90 -4.03 5.54
CA GLY A 34 -18.65 -4.45 4.16
C GLY A 34 -18.55 -3.26 3.20
N TYR A 35 -19.47 -2.29 3.31
CA TYR A 35 -19.42 -1.05 2.52
C TYR A 35 -18.17 -0.21 2.83
N LEU A 36 -17.83 -0.04 4.11
CA LEU A 36 -16.61 0.67 4.51
C LEU A 36 -15.35 0.00 3.97
N SER A 37 -15.28 -1.33 4.05
CA SER A 37 -14.15 -2.10 3.52
C SER A 37 -14.05 -1.99 2.00
N HIS A 38 -15.19 -1.98 1.30
CA HIS A 38 -15.25 -1.80 -0.15
C HIS A 38 -14.77 -0.40 -0.57
N LEU A 39 -15.28 0.66 0.08
CA LEU A 39 -14.83 2.04 -0.17
C LEU A 39 -13.35 2.24 0.17
N PHE A 40 -12.88 1.64 1.26
CA PHE A 40 -11.48 1.67 1.63
C PHE A 40 -10.60 0.95 0.59
N HIS A 41 -11.04 -0.22 0.11
CA HIS A 41 -10.35 -0.96 -0.95
C HIS A 41 -10.26 -0.15 -2.26
N GLU A 42 -11.36 0.44 -2.71
CA GLU A 42 -11.38 1.30 -3.91
C GLU A 42 -10.46 2.53 -3.74
N SER A 43 -10.51 3.18 -2.58
CA SER A 43 -9.64 4.32 -2.27
C SER A 43 -8.16 3.92 -2.27
N MET A 44 -7.84 2.76 -1.67
CA MET A 44 -6.48 2.21 -1.66
C MET A 44 -6.02 1.79 -3.05
N GLN A 45 -6.91 1.32 -3.92
CA GLN A 45 -6.57 0.98 -5.30
C GLN A 45 -6.04 2.21 -6.04
N ILE A 46 -6.71 3.37 -5.91
CA ILE A 46 -6.28 4.64 -6.52
C ILE A 46 -4.90 5.07 -5.98
N ILE A 47 -4.66 4.91 -4.68
CA ILE A 47 -3.38 5.30 -4.03
C ILE A 47 -2.25 4.35 -4.44
N ILE A 48 -2.53 3.05 -4.58
CA ILE A 48 -1.52 2.01 -4.86
C ILE A 48 -1.24 1.88 -6.36
N GLU A 49 -2.18 2.21 -7.24
CA GLU A 49 -2.03 2.11 -8.69
C GLU A 49 -0.72 2.76 -9.23
N PRO A 50 -0.37 4.01 -8.89
CA PRO A 50 0.90 4.60 -9.32
C PRO A 50 2.11 3.88 -8.73
N LEU A 51 2.02 3.37 -7.49
CA LEU A 51 3.10 2.61 -6.85
C LEU A 51 3.31 1.23 -7.49
N LYS A 52 2.23 0.61 -7.98
CA LYS A 52 2.27 -0.65 -8.71
C LYS A 52 2.94 -0.47 -10.07
N SER A 53 2.58 0.59 -10.81
CA SER A 53 3.25 0.94 -12.06
C SER A 53 4.74 1.24 -11.83
N ALA A 54 5.05 2.04 -10.81
CA ALA A 54 6.41 2.34 -10.39
C ALA A 54 7.23 1.09 -9.98
N GLY A 55 6.60 0.08 -9.40
CA GLY A 55 7.26 -1.18 -9.06
C GLY A 55 7.61 -2.03 -10.28
N ILE A 56 6.76 -2.05 -11.30
CA ILE A 56 6.94 -2.84 -12.52
C ILE A 56 7.88 -2.14 -13.50
N GLU A 57 7.54 -0.90 -13.85
CA GLU A 57 8.28 -0.09 -14.83
C GLU A 57 9.58 0.45 -14.23
N GLY A 58 9.58 0.78 -12.95
CA GLY A 58 10.69 1.45 -12.28
C GLY A 58 10.66 2.96 -12.55
N ILE A 59 11.00 3.75 -11.53
CA ILE A 59 11.11 5.21 -11.63
C ILE A 59 12.59 5.61 -11.74
N ASN A 60 12.88 6.59 -12.59
CA ASN A 60 14.19 7.22 -12.65
C ASN A 60 14.34 8.24 -11.51
N ILE A 61 15.27 7.98 -10.59
CA ILE A 61 15.55 8.88 -9.47
C ILE A 61 16.94 9.48 -9.70
N THR A 62 17.02 10.81 -9.66
CA THR A 62 18.29 11.54 -9.72
C THR A 62 18.91 11.56 -8.34
N GLY A 63 20.07 10.91 -8.16
CA GLY A 63 20.82 10.96 -6.91
C GLY A 63 21.51 12.30 -6.69
N GLY A 64 21.98 12.56 -5.46
CA GLY A 64 22.62 13.83 -5.09
C GLY A 64 23.88 14.22 -5.88
N TYR A 65 24.48 13.28 -6.62
CA TYR A 65 25.62 13.50 -7.52
C TYR A 65 25.22 13.66 -9.01
N GLY A 66 23.93 13.82 -9.31
CA GLY A 66 23.41 13.96 -10.68
C GLY A 66 23.26 12.63 -11.45
N ALA A 67 23.65 11.49 -10.86
CA ALA A 67 23.49 10.19 -11.49
C ALA A 67 22.01 9.73 -11.45
N ILE A 68 21.45 9.41 -12.62
CA ILE A 68 20.08 8.88 -12.76
C ILE A 68 20.14 7.37 -12.54
N ARG A 69 19.34 6.85 -11.61
CA ARG A 69 19.21 5.40 -11.33
C ARG A 69 17.76 4.97 -11.43
N ARG A 70 17.53 3.84 -12.10
CA ARG A 70 16.20 3.21 -12.21
C ARG A 70 15.93 2.38 -10.96
N VAL A 71 14.87 2.75 -10.25
CA VAL A 71 14.49 2.21 -8.95
C VAL A 71 13.11 1.60 -9.03
N HIS A 72 12.95 0.41 -8.46
CA HIS A 72 11.66 -0.27 -8.37
C HIS A 72 11.10 -0.11 -6.95
N THR A 73 9.89 0.45 -6.84
CA THR A 73 9.21 0.55 -5.54
C THR A 73 8.59 -0.79 -5.15
N ILE A 74 8.87 -1.25 -3.93
CA ILE A 74 8.18 -2.41 -3.33
C ILE A 74 7.25 -1.88 -2.25
N LEU A 75 5.97 -2.29 -2.31
CA LEU A 75 5.02 -1.95 -1.28
C LEU A 75 5.35 -2.76 0.00
N ALA A 76 5.66 -2.08 1.09
CA ALA A 76 5.85 -2.69 2.40
C ALA A 76 4.78 -2.17 3.35
N CYS A 77 3.80 -3.01 3.71
CA CYS A 77 2.80 -2.64 4.71
C CYS A 77 3.35 -2.94 6.11
N TYR A 78 3.37 -1.92 6.97
CA TYR A 78 3.63 -2.10 8.40
C TYR A 78 2.31 -1.97 9.15
N VAL A 79 1.91 -3.01 9.87
CA VAL A 79 0.77 -2.97 10.78
C VAL A 79 1.29 -2.40 12.11
N ALA A 80 1.04 -1.12 12.35
CA ALA A 80 1.21 -0.53 13.67
C ALA A 80 -0.09 -0.76 14.46
N ASP A 81 0.04 -1.36 15.64
CA ASP A 81 -1.04 -1.71 16.59
C ASP A 81 -1.87 -0.49 17.04
#